data_AF-A0A7C9JHT7-F1
#
_entry.id   AF-A0A7C9JHT7-F1
#
_cell.length_a   1.000
_cell.length_b   1.000
_cell.length_c   1.000
_cell.angle_alpha   90.00
_cell.angle_beta   90.00
_cell.angle_gamma   90.00
#
_symmetry.space_group_name_H-M   'P 1'
#
loop_
_entity.id
_entity.type
_entity.pdbx_description
1 polymer ?
#
loop_
_entity_poly.entity_id
_entity_poly.type
_entity_poly.pdbx_seq_one_letter_code
_entity_poly.pdbx_strand_id
1 'polypeptide(L)'
;MLKDDGVHWRLSRDHYDALRDPHTYNRKILVVLLVPSRLGEWLEVSDEGMLLRRSAYWTCLEGGASTDTDSKTVVLPRERVFTVGQLLAILQRIGDGGAP
;
A
#
# COMPACT_ATOMS: atom_id res chain seq x y z
N MET A 1 -11.84 -6.01 -4.55
CA MET A 1 -10.93 -6.26 -3.43
C MET A 1 -9.72 -7.08 -3.87
N LEU A 2 -9.85 -8.24 -4.52
CA LEU A 2 -8.76 -8.85 -5.29
C LEU A 2 -9.32 -9.30 -6.64
N LYS A 3 -8.63 -8.97 -7.73
CA LYS A 3 -8.93 -9.36 -9.11
C LYS A 3 -7.64 -9.85 -9.79
N ASP A 4 -7.72 -10.21 -11.06
CA ASP A 4 -6.57 -10.69 -11.82
C ASP A 4 -5.47 -9.63 -11.95
N ASP A 5 -5.85 -8.36 -12.10
CA ASP A 5 -4.94 -7.21 -12.23
C ASP A 5 -4.42 -6.65 -10.89
N GLY A 6 -4.98 -7.10 -9.75
CA GLY A 6 -4.51 -6.66 -8.44
C GLY A 6 -5.60 -6.42 -7.41
N VAL A 7 -5.19 -5.75 -6.33
CA VAL A 7 -6.06 -5.34 -5.24
C VAL A 7 -6.75 -4.03 -5.62
N HIS A 8 -8.06 -4.08 -5.77
CA HIS A 8 -8.88 -2.88 -6.01
C HIS A 8 -9.30 -2.31 -4.65
N TRP A 9 -8.76 -1.15 -4.30
CA TRP A 9 -8.99 -0.47 -3.02
C TRP A 9 -9.61 0.90 -3.24
N ARG A 10 -10.70 1.20 -2.52
CA ARG A 10 -11.42 2.48 -2.63
C ARG A 10 -10.94 3.43 -1.53
N LEU A 11 -10.52 4.63 -1.93
CA LEU A 11 -10.14 5.73 -1.04
C LEU A 11 -11.19 6.84 -1.12
N SER A 12 -11.41 7.56 -0.01
CA SER A 12 -12.06 8.88 -0.08
C SER A 12 -11.20 9.85 -0.90
N ARG A 13 -11.82 10.91 -1.43
CA ARG A 13 -11.10 11.97 -2.16
C ARG A 13 -9.95 12.52 -1.32
N ASP A 14 -10.22 12.91 -0.08
CA ASP A 14 -9.21 13.52 0.82
C ASP A 14 -7.99 12.61 1.04
N HIS A 15 -8.21 11.30 1.25
CA HIS A 15 -7.11 10.35 1.41
C HIS A 15 -6.33 10.13 0.11
N TYR A 16 -7.04 10.07 -1.03
CA TYR A 16 -6.39 9.96 -2.33
C TYR A 16 -5.53 11.20 -2.63
N ASP A 17 -6.08 12.40 -2.41
CA ASP A 17 -5.38 13.66 -2.61
C ASP A 17 -4.17 13.82 -1.68
N ALA A 18 -4.31 13.42 -0.41
CA ALA A 18 -3.18 13.42 0.53
C ALA A 18 -2.05 12.45 0.14
N LEU A 19 -2.37 11.31 -0.49
CA LEU A 19 -1.40 10.30 -0.92
C LEU A 19 -0.75 10.63 -2.27
N ARG A 20 -1.44 11.35 -3.15
CA ARG A 20 -0.89 11.74 -4.46
C ARG A 20 -0.08 13.03 -4.44
N ASP A 21 -0.19 13.83 -3.37
CA ASP A 21 0.46 15.14 -3.26
C ASP A 21 2.01 15.00 -3.32
N PRO A 22 2.66 15.52 -4.37
CA PRO A 22 4.12 15.45 -4.50
C PRO A 22 4.85 16.46 -3.60
N HIS A 23 4.13 17.44 -3.04
CA HIS A 23 4.69 18.53 -2.23
C HIS A 23 4.65 18.21 -0.74
N THR A 24 5.06 17.00 -0.37
CA THR A 24 5.07 16.53 1.01
C THR A 24 6.49 16.27 1.47
N TYR A 25 6.78 16.54 2.76
CA TYR A 25 8.12 16.33 3.33
C TYR A 25 8.50 14.84 3.32
N ASN A 26 7.55 13.96 3.64
CA ASN A 26 7.75 12.52 3.65
C ASN A 26 7.06 11.89 2.43
N ARG A 27 7.81 11.08 1.67
CA ARG A 27 7.23 10.23 0.62
C ARG A 27 6.23 9.25 1.23
N LYS A 28 5.14 8.98 0.51
CA LYS A 28 4.04 8.12 0.97
C LYS A 28 3.81 6.97 0.01
N ILE A 29 3.49 5.81 0.56
CA ILE A 29 2.99 4.65 -0.17
C ILE A 29 1.70 4.18 0.48
N LEU A 30 0.79 3.65 -0.33
CA LEU A 30 -0.37 2.92 0.16
C LEU A 30 0.01 1.45 0.28
N VAL A 31 -0.23 0.86 1.46
CA VAL A 31 -0.09 -0.58 1.69
C VAL A 31 -1.45 -1.13 2.09
N VAL A 32 -1.91 -2.19 1.42
CA VAL A 32 -3.17 -2.87 1.72
C VAL A 32 -2.88 -4.34 2.03
N LEU A 33 -3.20 -4.75 3.25
CA LEU A 33 -3.16 -6.14 3.69
C LEU A 33 -4.53 -6.79 3.50
N LEU A 34 -4.57 -7.90 2.76
CA LEU A 34 -5.79 -8.67 2.60
C LEU A 34 -5.90 -9.73 3.69
N VAL A 35 -6.90 -9.61 4.56
CA VAL A 35 -7.10 -10.51 5.69
C VAL A 35 -8.47 -11.17 5.68
N PRO A 36 -8.59 -12.43 6.12
CA PRO A 36 -9.86 -13.03 6.53
C PRO A 36 -10.53 -12.21 7.65
N SER A 37 -11.85 -12.35 7.77
CA SER A 37 -12.63 -11.66 8.79
C SER A 37 -12.24 -12.08 10.22
N ARG A 38 -11.87 -13.35 10.41
CA ARG A 38 -11.51 -13.89 11.72
C ARG A 38 -10.02 -13.70 12.00
N LEU A 39 -9.70 -13.00 13.08
CA LEU A 39 -8.32 -12.63 13.45
C LEU A 39 -7.36 -13.83 13.54
N GLY A 40 -7.77 -14.90 14.22
CA GLY A 40 -6.95 -16.10 14.41
C GLY A 40 -6.65 -16.90 13.13
N GLU A 41 -7.19 -16.52 11.97
CA GLU A 41 -6.86 -17.14 10.67
C GLU A 41 -5.69 -16.47 9.97
N TRP A 42 -5.23 -15.31 10.47
CA TRP A 42 -4.16 -14.56 9.83
C TRP A 42 -3.20 -13.87 10.79
N LEU A 43 -3.53 -13.76 12.07
CA LEU A 43 -2.65 -13.22 13.10
C LEU A 43 -2.43 -14.27 14.19
N GLU A 44 -1.16 -14.54 14.44
CA GLU A 44 -0.71 -15.36 15.57
C GLU A 44 0.17 -14.47 16.46
N VAL A 45 -0.11 -14.49 17.77
CA VAL A 45 0.62 -13.69 18.77
C VAL A 45 1.14 -14.67 19.82
N SER A 46 2.44 -14.59 20.08
CA SER A 46 3.16 -15.39 21.09
C SER A 46 4.18 -14.51 21.82
N ASP A 47 4.81 -15.04 22.87
CA ASP A 47 5.88 -14.34 23.59
C ASP A 47 7.10 -14.04 22.70
N GLU A 48 7.28 -14.79 21.61
CA GLU A 48 8.36 -14.59 20.63
C GLU A 48 8.00 -13.54 19.57
N GLY A 49 6.74 -13.11 19.50
CA GLY A 49 6.29 -12.03 18.62
C GLY A 49 4.98 -12.31 17.88
N MET A 50 4.77 -11.54 16.80
CA MET A 50 3.55 -11.57 15.97
C MET A 50 3.85 -12.07 14.56
N LEU A 51 3.06 -13.03 14.08
CA LEU A 51 3.13 -13.57 12.72
C LEU A 51 1.85 -13.24 11.95
N LEU A 52 2.00 -12.57 10.81
CA LEU A 52 0.92 -12.30 9.86
C LEU A 52 0.99 -13.28 8.69
N ARG A 53 -0.03 -14.12 8.52
CA ARG A 53 -0.07 -15.18 7.49
C ARG A 53 -0.60 -14.74 6.13
N ARG A 54 -0.62 -13.43 5.83
CA ARG A 54 -1.23 -12.87 4.63
C ARG A 54 -0.33 -11.86 3.93
N SER A 55 -0.54 -11.70 2.62
CA SER A 55 0.22 -10.79 1.78
C SER A 55 -0.37 -9.39 1.79
N ALA A 56 0.48 -8.41 2.04
CA ALA A 56 0.21 -7.02 1.75
C ALA A 56 0.68 -6.68 0.34
N TYR A 57 0.02 -5.70 -0.27
CA TYR A 57 0.34 -5.16 -1.58
C TYR A 57 0.55 -3.66 -1.44
N TRP A 58 1.39 -3.06 -2.27
CA TRP A 58 1.70 -1.65 -2.16
C TRP A 58 1.68 -0.91 -3.51
N THR A 59 1.49 0.40 -3.44
CA THR A 59 1.66 1.31 -4.58
C THR A 59 2.02 2.72 -4.12
N CYS A 60 2.65 3.51 -4.98
CA CYS A 60 2.84 4.94 -4.79
C CYS A 60 1.82 5.69 -5.65
N LEU A 61 1.12 6.66 -5.06
CA LEU A 61 0.10 7.46 -5.76
C LEU A 61 0.61 8.87 -6.14
N GLU A 62 1.85 9.19 -5.75
CA GLU A 62 2.47 10.49 -5.98
C GLU A 62 2.38 10.91 -7.46
N GLY A 63 1.96 12.15 -7.71
CA GLY A 63 1.79 12.68 -9.07
C GLY A 63 0.57 12.11 -9.83
N GLY A 64 -0.24 11.26 -9.20
CA GLY A 64 -1.47 10.75 -9.81
C GLY A 64 -2.46 11.86 -10.15
N ALA A 65 -3.24 11.67 -11.22
CA ALA A 65 -4.25 12.63 -11.67
C ALA A 65 -5.31 12.91 -10.59
N SER A 66 -5.82 14.14 -10.55
CA SER A 66 -6.94 14.52 -9.68
C SER A 66 -8.19 13.69 -9.98
N THR A 67 -9.17 13.80 -9.09
CA THR A 67 -10.46 13.13 -9.25
C THR A 67 -11.57 14.13 -8.94
N ASP A 68 -12.62 14.13 -9.76
CA ASP A 68 -13.78 15.01 -9.55
C ASP A 68 -14.89 14.33 -8.73
N THR A 69 -14.69 13.08 -8.34
CA THR A 69 -15.59 12.26 -7.51
C THR A 69 -15.15 12.22 -6.05
N ASP A 70 -16.07 11.93 -5.13
CA ASP A 70 -15.80 11.89 -3.68
C ASP A 70 -14.94 10.71 -3.22
N SER A 71 -14.58 9.84 -4.16
CA SER A 71 -13.73 8.68 -3.91
C SER A 71 -13.09 8.19 -5.20
N LYS A 72 -11.96 7.51 -5.06
CA LYS A 72 -11.20 6.92 -6.16
C LYS A 72 -10.82 5.49 -5.81
N THR A 73 -11.06 4.57 -6.76
CA THR A 73 -10.56 3.20 -6.67
C THR A 73 -9.17 3.16 -7.30
N VAL A 74 -8.19 2.72 -6.52
CA VAL A 74 -6.82 2.46 -6.99
C VAL A 74 -6.58 0.97 -7.08
N VAL A 75 -5.70 0.57 -8.00
CA VAL A 75 -5.28 -0.82 -8.19
C VAL A 75 -3.86 -0.97 -7.65
N LEU A 76 -3.67 -1.90 -6.73
CA LEU A 76 -2.34 -2.34 -6.28
C LEU A 76 -1.98 -3.63 -7.01
N PRO A 77 -1.01 -3.61 -7.95
CA PRO A 77 -0.66 -4.77 -8.77
C PRO A 77 -0.23 -5.97 -7.94
N ARG A 78 -0.51 -7.19 -8.42
CA ARG A 78 -0.17 -8.44 -7.69
C ARG A 78 1.33 -8.64 -7.56
N GLU A 79 2.11 -8.07 -8.48
CA GLU A 79 3.57 -8.14 -8.49
C GLU A 79 4.19 -7.26 -7.39
N ARG A 80 3.45 -6.25 -6.89
CA ARG A 80 3.89 -5.34 -5.82
C ARG A 80 3.54 -5.88 -4.44
N VAL A 81 3.98 -7.10 -4.14
CA VAL A 81 3.87 -7.66 -2.78
C VAL A 81 4.79 -6.89 -1.83
N PHE A 82 4.25 -6.45 -0.70
CA PHE A 82 4.98 -5.71 0.32
C PHE A 82 5.84 -6.67 1.15
N THR A 83 7.08 -6.84 0.71
CA THR A 83 8.10 -7.67 1.37
C THR A 83 9.21 -6.78 1.95
N VAL A 84 10.01 -7.33 2.86
CA VAL A 84 11.19 -6.63 3.39
C VAL A 84 12.14 -6.19 2.27
N GLY A 85 12.40 -7.07 1.28
CA GLY A 85 13.25 -6.74 0.14
C GLY A 85 12.71 -5.58 -0.70
N GLN A 86 11.39 -5.56 -0.95
CA GLN A 86 10.74 -4.47 -1.66
C GLN A 86 10.81 -3.15 -0.87
N LEU A 87 10.61 -3.19 0.46
CA LEU A 87 10.74 -2.02 1.31
C LEU A 87 12.17 -1.47 1.31
N LEU A 88 13.18 -2.33 1.44
CA LEU A 88 14.59 -1.91 1.36
C LEU A 88 14.91 -1.30 -0.02
N ALA A 89 14.39 -1.87 -1.10
CA ALA A 89 14.57 -1.32 -2.44
C ALA A 89 13.86 0.04 -2.64
N ILE A 90 12.71 0.27 -2.00
CA ILE A 90 12.06 1.59 -1.95
C ILE A 90 12.95 2.59 -1.22
N LEU A 91 13.43 2.23 -0.02
CA LEU A 91 14.26 3.12 0.80
C LEU A 91 15.59 3.46 0.12
N GLN A 92 16.22 2.49 -0.55
CA GLN A 92 17.43 2.73 -1.31
C GLN A 92 17.19 3.77 -2.43
N ARG A 93 16.13 3.60 -3.23
CA ARG A 93 15.80 4.54 -4.30
C ARG A 93 15.52 5.94 -3.78
N ILE A 94 14.84 6.07 -2.64
CA ILE A 94 14.62 7.38 -1.98
C ILE A 94 15.97 7.98 -1.55
N GLY A 95 16.86 7.18 -0.96
CA GLY A 95 18.20 7.61 -0.56
C GLY A 95 19.06 8.10 -1.73
N ASP A 96 18.86 7.50 -2.91
CA ASP A 96 19.51 7.88 -4.17
C ASP A 96 18.84 9.10 -4.85
N GLY A 97 17.86 9.74 -4.21
CA GLY A 97 17.13 10.90 -4.72
C GLY A 97 15.95 10.59 -5.65
N GLY A 98 15.60 9.30 -5.78
CA GLY A 98 14.47 8.83 -6.56
C GLY A 98 13.13 8.82 -5.80
N ALA A 99 12.15 8.13 -6.38
CA ALA A 99 10.80 7.96 -5.83
C ALA A 99 10.51 6.47 -5.51
N PRO A 100 9.49 6.20 -4.65
CA PRO A 100 9.06 4.84 -4.30
C PRO A 100 8.57 4.00 -5.47
#